data_AF-A0A8D1JRM3-F1
#
_entry.id   AF-A0A8D1JRM3-F1
#
_cell.length_a   1.000
_cell.length_b   1.000
_cell.length_c   1.000
_cell.angle_alpha   90.00
_cell.angle_beta   90.00
_cell.angle_gamma   90.00
#
_symmetry.space_group_name_H-M   'P 1'
#
loop_
_entity.id
_entity.type
_entity.pdbx_description
1 polymer ?
#
loop_
_entity_poly.entity_id
_entity_poly.type
_entity_poly.pdbx_seq_one_letter_code
_entity_poly.pdbx_strand_id
1 'polypeptide(L)'
;MEMLNQAGPECLQCEEGCSKSRPPGCPHPCVLPCHPGECPPCVQMLRIKCHCKITSLYVECRKMTTADINEKNLLSCCKNQCPKELPCGHRCKEMCHPGECPFNCNQKVKLRCPCKRIKKELQCNKVRENQISIECDTTCKEMKRKASEIKEAEAKAALEEEKRRQQAELEAFENRLKGRRKKNKKRDEVAVELTLWQKYKYYLLPACAVVVVVFAWYIAHGVD
;
A
#
# COMPACT_ATOMS: atom_id res chain seq x y z
N MET A 1 17.82 -79.26 -3.10
CA MET A 1 18.75 -79.02 -1.97
C MET A 1 17.93 -78.50 -0.81
N GLU A 2 17.36 -79.41 -0.01
CA GLU A 2 16.64 -79.09 1.21
C GLU A 2 17.64 -79.07 2.37
N MET A 3 17.82 -77.91 3.00
CA MET A 3 18.57 -77.81 4.26
C MET A 3 17.62 -78.24 5.39
N LEU A 4 17.73 -79.51 5.79
CA LEU A 4 17.05 -80.11 6.92
C LEU A 4 17.30 -79.30 8.20
N ASN A 5 16.21 -78.94 8.89
CA ASN A 5 16.25 -78.54 10.30
C ASN A 5 16.96 -79.64 11.10
N GLN A 6 18.18 -79.40 11.56
CA GLN A 6 18.88 -80.29 12.48
C GLN A 6 18.34 -80.06 13.90
N ALA A 7 17.15 -80.58 14.15
CA ALA A 7 16.63 -80.77 15.50
C ALA A 7 16.35 -82.27 15.67
N GLY A 8 16.69 -82.83 16.84
CA GLY A 8 16.45 -84.24 17.13
C GLY A 8 14.95 -84.57 17.15
N PRO A 9 14.56 -85.86 17.06
CA PRO A 9 13.16 -86.28 17.01
C PRO A 9 12.34 -85.91 18.27
N GLU A 10 13.00 -85.53 19.37
CA GLU A 10 12.38 -85.09 20.63
C GLU A 10 12.35 -83.56 20.82
N CYS A 11 12.89 -82.79 19.88
CA CYS A 11 12.92 -81.33 19.97
C CYS A 11 11.60 -80.73 19.47
N LEU A 12 10.99 -79.88 20.29
CA LEU A 12 9.84 -79.05 19.92
C LEU A 12 10.27 -77.88 19.03
N GLN A 13 9.38 -77.41 18.15
CA GLN A 13 9.63 -76.23 17.32
C GLN A 13 9.75 -74.98 18.21
N CYS A 14 10.82 -74.21 18.03
CA CYS A 14 11.04 -72.98 18.79
C CYS A 14 10.01 -71.91 18.40
N GLU A 15 9.26 -71.42 19.38
CA GLU A 15 8.26 -70.35 19.23
C GLU A 15 8.82 -68.96 19.55
N GLU A 16 10.08 -68.87 19.97
CA GLU A 16 10.72 -67.58 20.22
C GLU A 16 10.90 -66.78 18.92
N GLY A 17 10.81 -65.45 19.03
CA GLY A 17 11.04 -64.56 17.90
C GLY A 17 12.48 -64.64 17.39
N CYS A 18 12.66 -64.54 16.07
CA CYS A 18 14.00 -64.58 15.49
C CYS A 18 14.87 -63.39 15.97
N SER A 19 15.96 -63.69 16.68
CA SER A 19 16.91 -62.70 17.22
C SER A 19 18.02 -62.30 16.22
N LYS A 20 17.99 -62.81 14.99
CA LYS A 20 18.99 -62.49 13.96
C LYS A 20 18.86 -61.03 13.54
N SER A 21 19.99 -60.32 13.48
CA SER A 21 20.02 -58.97 12.93
C SER A 21 19.71 -58.99 11.43
N ARG A 22 18.84 -58.08 10.99
CA ARG A 22 18.55 -57.90 9.56
C ARG A 22 19.73 -57.21 8.85
N PRO A 23 19.82 -57.31 7.51
CA PRO A 23 20.83 -56.61 6.72
C PRO A 23 20.86 -55.09 7.02
N PRO A 24 22.03 -54.43 6.82
CA PRO A 24 22.24 -53.05 7.20
C PRO A 24 21.20 -52.12 6.55
N GLY A 25 20.55 -51.28 7.36
CA GLY A 25 19.52 -50.34 6.91
C GLY A 25 18.08 -50.74 7.26
N CYS A 26 17.84 -51.96 7.74
CA CYS A 26 16.54 -52.36 8.27
C CYS A 26 16.52 -52.33 9.81
N PRO A 27 15.81 -51.37 10.44
CA PRO A 27 15.71 -51.27 11.90
C PRO A 27 14.65 -52.20 12.51
N HIS A 28 13.94 -52.99 11.69
CA HIS A 28 12.81 -53.78 12.14
C HIS A 28 13.23 -55.18 12.63
N PRO A 29 12.57 -55.73 13.68
CA PRO A 29 12.75 -57.13 14.04
C PRO A 29 12.18 -58.06 12.97
N CYS A 30 12.65 -59.30 12.94
CA CYS A 30 12.01 -60.33 12.11
C CYS A 30 10.63 -60.69 12.71
N VAL A 31 9.61 -60.79 11.86
CA VAL A 31 8.24 -61.13 12.28
C VAL A 31 8.06 -62.64 12.42
N LEU A 32 8.98 -63.43 11.86
CA LEU A 32 8.94 -64.88 11.93
C LEU A 32 9.52 -65.40 13.27
N PRO A 33 9.02 -66.55 13.76
CA PRO A 33 9.68 -67.27 14.84
C PRO A 33 11.09 -67.73 14.39
N CYS A 34 11.84 -68.33 15.32
CA CYS A 34 13.16 -68.86 15.05
C CYS A 34 13.13 -69.77 13.82
N HIS A 35 13.96 -69.45 12.83
CA HIS A 35 13.99 -70.15 11.55
C HIS A 35 15.44 -70.43 11.12
N PRO A 36 15.68 -71.54 10.41
CA PRO A 36 16.96 -71.77 9.74
C PRO A 36 17.14 -70.77 8.59
N GLY A 37 18.38 -70.45 8.23
CA GLY A 37 18.70 -69.57 7.10
C GLY A 37 18.53 -68.07 7.35
N GLU A 38 18.59 -67.29 6.27
CA GLU A 38 18.51 -65.82 6.27
C GLU A 38 17.07 -65.32 6.45
N CYS A 39 16.92 -64.12 7.04
CA CYS A 39 15.60 -63.52 7.23
C CYS A 39 14.99 -63.11 5.88
N PRO A 40 13.67 -63.34 5.65
CA PRO A 40 13.01 -62.85 4.45
C PRO A 40 13.00 -61.32 4.40
N PRO A 41 12.87 -60.71 3.20
CA PRO A 41 12.89 -59.25 3.05
C PRO A 41 11.79 -58.58 3.86
N CYS A 42 12.08 -57.38 4.38
CA CYS A 42 11.19 -56.68 5.30
C CYS A 42 10.00 -56.05 4.55
N VAL A 43 8.78 -56.38 4.95
CA VAL A 43 7.53 -55.80 4.42
C VAL A 43 6.96 -54.66 5.28
N GLN A 44 7.65 -54.31 6.37
CA GLN A 44 7.21 -53.24 7.26
C GLN A 44 7.47 -51.85 6.64
N MET A 45 6.70 -50.86 7.06
CA MET A 45 6.81 -49.48 6.59
C MET A 45 7.79 -48.68 7.45
N LEU A 46 8.75 -48.03 6.80
CA LEU A 46 9.64 -47.05 7.41
C LEU A 46 9.05 -45.65 7.32
N ARG A 47 9.12 -44.93 8.44
CA ARG A 47 8.84 -43.50 8.49
C ARG A 47 10.12 -42.71 8.20
N ILE A 48 10.19 -42.06 7.04
CA ILE A 48 11.32 -41.23 6.64
C ILE A 48 10.93 -39.75 6.60
N LYS A 49 11.89 -38.85 6.87
CA LYS A 49 11.68 -37.41 6.71
C LYS A 49 11.85 -37.03 5.24
N CYS A 50 10.90 -36.26 4.71
CA CYS A 50 10.99 -35.74 3.35
C CYS A 50 12.12 -34.70 3.23
N HIS A 51 12.67 -34.49 2.04
CA HIS A 51 13.66 -33.42 1.75
C HIS A 51 13.16 -32.01 2.12
N CYS A 52 11.84 -31.78 2.07
CA CYS A 52 11.24 -30.52 2.51
C CYS A 52 11.23 -30.34 4.03
N LYS A 53 11.53 -31.37 4.81
CA LYS A 53 11.52 -31.43 6.29
C LYS A 53 10.16 -31.21 6.96
N ILE A 54 9.11 -30.90 6.19
CA ILE A 54 7.75 -30.68 6.70
C ILE A 54 7.02 -32.00 6.88
N THR A 55 6.97 -32.82 5.84
CA THR A 55 6.18 -34.06 5.82
C THR A 55 7.06 -35.28 6.13
N SER A 56 6.48 -36.28 6.81
CA SER A 56 7.09 -37.62 6.93
C SER A 56 6.41 -38.56 5.95
N LEU A 57 7.19 -39.38 5.24
CA LEU A 57 6.70 -40.35 4.27
C LEU A 57 6.78 -41.76 4.86
N TYR A 58 5.83 -42.61 4.48
CA TYR A 58 5.83 -44.02 4.84
C TYR A 58 6.20 -44.82 3.60
N VAL A 59 7.35 -45.50 3.64
CA VAL A 59 7.92 -46.25 2.51
C VAL A 59 8.24 -47.67 2.96
N GLU A 60 7.98 -48.67 2.13
CA GLU A 60 8.33 -50.05 2.44
C GLU A 60 9.85 -50.20 2.71
N CYS A 61 10.19 -50.89 3.79
CA CYS A 61 11.57 -51.06 4.22
C CYS A 61 12.44 -51.74 3.18
N ARG A 62 11.92 -52.77 2.49
CA ARG A 62 12.62 -53.44 1.39
C ARG A 62 13.03 -52.44 0.31
N LYS A 63 12.09 -51.62 -0.18
CA LYS A 63 12.35 -50.62 -1.24
C LYS A 63 13.46 -49.66 -0.81
N MET A 64 13.43 -49.17 0.43
CA MET A 64 14.46 -48.25 0.91
C MET A 64 15.83 -48.93 1.12
N THR A 65 15.87 -50.19 1.51
CA THR A 65 17.12 -50.91 1.81
C THR A 65 17.83 -51.34 0.52
N THR A 66 17.08 -51.78 -0.49
CA THR A 66 17.63 -52.25 -1.76
C THR A 66 17.85 -51.13 -2.78
N ALA A 67 17.19 -49.98 -2.62
CA ALA A 67 17.30 -48.85 -3.54
C ALA A 67 18.72 -48.27 -3.61
N ASP A 68 19.11 -47.86 -4.81
CA ASP A 68 20.26 -47.01 -5.06
C ASP A 68 20.04 -45.58 -4.54
N ILE A 69 21.07 -44.74 -4.62
CA ILE A 69 21.03 -43.38 -4.09
C ILE A 69 19.94 -42.52 -4.76
N ASN A 70 19.73 -42.68 -6.07
CA ASN A 70 18.75 -41.89 -6.80
C ASN A 70 17.32 -42.34 -6.45
N GLU A 71 17.09 -43.64 -6.39
CA GLU A 71 15.79 -44.17 -5.99
C GLU A 71 15.47 -43.81 -4.52
N LYS A 72 16.45 -43.87 -3.61
CA LYS A 72 16.31 -43.37 -2.23
C LYS A 72 15.93 -41.89 -2.18
N ASN A 73 16.53 -41.07 -3.03
CA ASN A 73 16.19 -39.65 -3.13
C ASN A 73 14.75 -39.43 -3.60
N LEU A 74 14.27 -40.24 -4.55
CA LEU A 74 12.89 -40.19 -5.05
C LEU A 74 11.89 -40.68 -4.01
N LEU A 75 12.20 -41.76 -3.29
CA LEU A 75 11.38 -42.29 -2.19
C LEU A 75 11.28 -41.30 -1.02
N SER A 76 12.32 -40.49 -0.81
CA SER A 76 12.37 -39.43 0.22
C SER A 76 11.75 -38.10 -0.24
N CYS A 77 11.10 -38.07 -1.41
CA CYS A 77 10.44 -36.90 -1.96
C CYS A 77 8.91 -37.00 -1.84
N CYS A 78 8.26 -35.98 -1.27
CA CYS A 78 6.80 -35.92 -1.15
C CYS A 78 6.09 -35.57 -2.47
N LYS A 79 6.84 -35.32 -3.55
CA LYS A 79 6.37 -34.94 -4.89
C LYS A 79 5.56 -33.63 -4.96
N ASN A 80 5.40 -32.93 -3.84
CA ASN A 80 4.82 -31.59 -3.81
C ASN A 80 5.83 -30.53 -4.25
N GLN A 81 5.35 -29.35 -4.61
CA GLN A 81 6.20 -28.19 -4.88
C GLN A 81 7.07 -27.86 -3.65
N CYS A 82 8.33 -27.53 -3.88
CA CYS A 82 9.26 -27.18 -2.81
C CYS A 82 8.75 -25.96 -2.03
N PRO A 83 8.63 -26.04 -0.68
CA PRO A 83 8.09 -24.95 0.14
C PRO A 83 9.11 -23.82 0.39
N LYS A 84 10.37 -24.01 0.00
CA LYS A 84 11.45 -23.04 0.22
C LYS A 84 11.30 -21.83 -0.70
N GLU A 85 11.68 -20.67 -0.18
CA GLU A 85 11.70 -19.42 -0.94
C GLU A 85 13.10 -19.18 -1.54
N LEU A 86 13.10 -18.72 -2.78
CA LEU A 86 14.30 -18.27 -3.48
C LEU A 86 14.71 -16.89 -2.94
N PRO A 87 15.96 -16.45 -3.18
CA PRO A 87 16.41 -15.15 -2.68
C PRO A 87 15.60 -13.96 -3.23
N CYS A 88 14.85 -14.15 -4.31
CA CYS A 88 13.94 -13.15 -4.88
C CYS A 88 12.58 -13.03 -4.15
N GLY A 89 12.36 -13.82 -3.10
CA GLY A 89 11.11 -13.87 -2.34
C GLY A 89 10.02 -14.75 -2.96
N HIS A 90 10.27 -15.34 -4.13
CA HIS A 90 9.33 -16.29 -4.75
C HIS A 90 9.57 -17.71 -4.25
N ARG A 91 8.49 -18.49 -4.10
CA ARG A 91 8.61 -19.94 -3.82
C ARG A 91 9.28 -20.68 -4.98
N CYS A 92 10.16 -21.62 -4.64
CA CYS A 92 10.76 -22.53 -5.61
C CYS A 92 9.64 -23.28 -6.37
N LYS A 93 9.73 -23.34 -7.70
CA LYS A 93 8.75 -24.04 -8.55
C LYS A 93 9.09 -25.50 -8.80
N GLU A 94 10.30 -25.91 -8.45
CA GLU A 94 10.69 -27.30 -8.56
C GLU A 94 9.90 -28.18 -7.59
N MET A 95 9.72 -29.43 -7.97
CA MET A 95 9.25 -30.45 -7.04
C MET A 95 10.24 -30.56 -5.87
N CYS A 96 9.76 -31.06 -4.73
CA CYS A 96 10.59 -31.31 -3.57
C CYS A 96 11.86 -32.05 -3.97
N HIS A 97 13.01 -31.45 -3.73
CA HIS A 97 14.29 -31.94 -4.20
C HIS A 97 15.27 -31.98 -3.03
N PRO A 98 16.30 -32.84 -3.09
CA PRO A 98 17.39 -32.79 -2.12
C PRO A 98 18.16 -31.47 -2.23
N GLY A 99 18.77 -31.04 -1.12
CA GLY A 99 19.70 -29.90 -1.10
C GLY A 99 19.05 -28.50 -1.19
N GLU A 100 19.83 -27.57 -1.74
CA GLU A 100 19.46 -26.16 -1.93
C GLU A 100 18.66 -25.95 -3.21
N CYS A 101 17.81 -24.92 -3.22
CA CYS A 101 16.98 -24.60 -4.39
C CYS A 101 17.80 -23.94 -5.49
N PRO A 102 17.44 -24.14 -6.77
CA PRO A 102 18.08 -23.43 -7.87
C PRO A 102 17.88 -21.91 -7.72
N PHE A 103 18.94 -21.14 -7.93
CA PHE A 103 18.90 -19.68 -7.78
C PHE A 103 18.09 -18.97 -8.88
N ASN A 104 17.89 -19.62 -10.03
CA ASN A 104 17.16 -19.03 -11.15
C ASN A 104 15.65 -19.02 -10.88
N CYS A 105 15.06 -17.82 -10.94
CA CYS A 105 13.62 -17.66 -10.77
C CYS A 105 12.92 -17.49 -12.13
N ASN A 106 12.25 -18.55 -12.58
CA ASN A 106 11.47 -18.56 -13.83
C ASN A 106 10.04 -18.01 -13.65
N GLN A 107 9.74 -17.35 -12.53
CA GLN A 107 8.44 -16.72 -12.31
C GLN A 107 8.31 -15.44 -13.14
N LYS A 108 7.10 -15.15 -13.62
CA LYS A 108 6.81 -13.91 -14.34
C LYS A 108 6.41 -12.83 -13.34
N VAL A 109 7.07 -11.68 -13.42
CA VAL A 109 6.76 -10.48 -12.64
C VAL A 109 6.20 -9.40 -13.56
N LYS A 110 5.22 -8.65 -13.06
CA LYS A 110 4.59 -7.53 -13.78
C LYS A 110 5.34 -6.25 -13.47
N LEU A 111 6.12 -5.77 -14.43
CA LEU A 111 6.75 -4.46 -14.33
C LEU A 111 5.90 -3.41 -15.04
N ARG A 112 6.01 -2.17 -14.58
CA ARG A 112 5.34 -1.01 -15.20
C ARG A 112 6.36 0.06 -15.56
N CYS A 113 6.08 0.84 -16.59
CA CYS A 113 6.85 2.06 -16.86
C CYS A 113 6.76 3.03 -15.67
N PRO A 114 7.67 4.03 -15.56
CA PRO A 114 7.58 5.10 -14.56
C PRO A 114 6.23 5.84 -14.58
N CYS A 115 5.63 5.94 -15.77
CA CYS A 115 4.31 6.49 -16.03
C CYS A 115 3.12 5.60 -15.63
N LYS A 116 3.37 4.33 -15.25
CA LYS A 116 2.38 3.28 -14.92
C LYS A 116 1.39 2.90 -16.05
N ARG A 117 1.52 3.45 -17.27
CA ARG A 117 0.69 3.12 -18.45
C ARG A 117 1.02 1.76 -19.04
N ILE A 118 2.30 1.55 -19.38
CA ILE A 118 2.78 0.30 -19.98
C ILE A 118 2.95 -0.73 -18.87
N LYS A 119 2.42 -1.93 -19.10
CA LYS A 119 2.61 -3.11 -18.24
C LYS A 119 3.18 -4.22 -19.11
N LYS A 120 4.29 -4.84 -18.70
CA LYS A 120 4.83 -6.03 -19.36
C LYS A 120 5.13 -7.10 -18.34
N GLU A 121 4.94 -8.35 -18.74
CA GLU A 121 5.31 -9.52 -17.94
C GLU A 121 6.70 -9.97 -18.34
N LEU A 122 7.61 -10.00 -17.37
CA LEU A 122 9.02 -10.33 -17.58
C LEU A 122 9.44 -11.42 -16.60
N GLN A 123 10.46 -12.20 -16.93
CA GLN A 123 10.96 -13.23 -16.03
C GLN A 123 11.75 -12.60 -14.87
N CYS A 124 11.49 -13.05 -13.65
CA CYS A 124 12.11 -12.53 -12.43
C CYS A 124 13.64 -12.60 -12.49
N ASN A 125 14.21 -13.70 -13.01
CA ASN A 125 15.66 -13.81 -13.15
C ASN A 125 16.26 -12.68 -14.01
N LYS A 126 15.66 -12.41 -15.18
CA LYS A 126 16.12 -11.36 -16.10
C LYS A 126 15.95 -9.95 -15.54
N VAL A 127 14.92 -9.74 -14.73
CA VAL A 127 14.69 -8.47 -14.03
C VAL A 127 15.74 -8.24 -12.95
N ARG A 128 16.09 -9.28 -12.18
CA ARG A 128 17.10 -9.20 -11.12
C ARG A 128 18.52 -8.94 -11.63
N GLU A 129 18.85 -9.49 -12.78
CA GLU A 129 20.12 -9.26 -13.46
C GLU A 129 20.21 -7.86 -14.10
N ASN A 130 19.24 -6.96 -13.83
CA ASN A 130 19.11 -5.62 -14.42
C ASN A 130 19.14 -5.60 -15.96
N GLN A 131 18.91 -6.75 -16.60
CA GLN A 131 19.00 -6.88 -18.06
C GLN A 131 17.80 -6.23 -18.77
N ILE A 132 16.69 -5.99 -18.06
CA ILE A 132 15.45 -5.49 -18.66
C ILE A 132 14.81 -4.41 -17.78
N SER A 133 14.82 -3.17 -18.26
CA SER A 133 14.03 -2.05 -17.74
C SER A 133 12.77 -1.82 -18.60
N ILE A 134 11.68 -1.33 -18.02
CA ILE A 134 10.51 -0.86 -18.79
C ILE A 134 10.52 0.65 -18.84
N GLU A 135 10.78 1.18 -20.03
CA GLU A 135 10.74 2.60 -20.31
C GLU A 135 9.44 3.03 -20.96
N CYS A 136 9.15 4.34 -20.92
CA CYS A 136 8.05 4.94 -21.65
C CYS A 136 8.41 4.98 -23.14
N ASP A 137 7.52 4.46 -23.99
CA ASP A 137 7.59 4.69 -25.43
C ASP A 137 7.14 6.13 -25.79
N THR A 138 7.27 6.49 -27.06
CA THR A 138 6.86 7.82 -27.58
C THR A 138 5.40 8.10 -27.29
N THR A 139 4.52 7.12 -27.55
CA THR A 139 3.08 7.25 -27.31
C THR A 139 2.76 7.51 -25.85
N CYS A 140 3.43 6.83 -24.92
CA CYS A 140 3.20 7.06 -23.52
C CYS A 140 3.70 8.43 -23.05
N LYS A 141 4.84 8.90 -23.56
CA LYS A 141 5.36 10.23 -23.22
C LYS A 141 4.39 11.31 -23.69
N GLU A 142 3.88 11.20 -24.91
CA GLU A 142 2.89 12.15 -25.47
C GLU A 142 1.59 12.15 -24.67
N MET A 143 1.05 10.97 -24.35
CA MET A 143 -0.18 10.87 -23.57
C MET A 143 -0.01 11.45 -22.15
N LYS A 144 1.17 11.28 -21.54
CA LYS A 144 1.48 11.90 -20.24
C LYS A 144 1.47 13.44 -20.33
N ARG A 145 2.07 14.00 -21.38
CA ARG A 145 2.11 15.45 -21.63
C ARG A 145 0.72 16.03 -21.87
N LYS A 146 -0.06 15.41 -22.75
CA LYS A 146 -1.46 15.82 -23.00
C LYS A 146 -2.30 15.76 -21.73
N ALA A 147 -2.13 14.73 -20.92
CA ALA A 147 -2.85 14.61 -19.64
C ALA A 147 -2.44 15.69 -18.62
N SER A 148 -1.16 16.10 -18.55
CA SER A 148 -0.75 17.22 -17.70
C SER A 148 -1.27 18.55 -18.22
N GLU A 149 -1.21 18.78 -19.53
CA GLU A 149 -1.72 20.00 -20.17
C GLU A 149 -3.23 20.17 -19.95
N ILE A 150 -4.01 19.09 -20.10
CA ILE A 150 -5.45 19.11 -19.82
C ILE A 150 -5.72 19.43 -18.34
N LYS A 151 -5.03 18.77 -17.41
CA LYS A 151 -5.20 19.05 -15.96
C LYS A 151 -4.85 20.49 -15.60
N GLU A 152 -3.79 21.02 -16.18
CA GLU A 152 -3.40 22.42 -15.97
C GLU A 152 -4.43 23.38 -16.58
N ALA A 153 -4.96 23.08 -17.76
CA ALA A 153 -6.02 23.86 -18.40
C ALA A 153 -7.32 23.83 -17.57
N GLU A 154 -7.74 22.65 -17.10
CA GLU A 154 -8.90 22.49 -16.21
C GLU A 154 -8.69 23.24 -14.89
N ALA A 155 -7.51 23.16 -14.28
CA ALA A 155 -7.19 23.88 -13.05
C ALA A 155 -7.21 25.41 -13.27
N LYS A 156 -6.67 25.89 -14.39
CA LYS A 156 -6.71 27.32 -14.76
C LYS A 156 -8.13 27.79 -15.03
N ALA A 157 -8.94 27.01 -15.75
CA ALA A 157 -10.32 27.32 -16.04
C ALA A 157 -11.18 27.35 -14.75
N ALA A 158 -10.97 26.39 -13.84
CA ALA A 158 -11.64 26.38 -12.54
C ALA A 158 -11.29 27.63 -11.71
N LEU A 159 -10.01 28.03 -11.71
CA LEU A 159 -9.55 29.22 -10.99
C LEU A 159 -10.07 30.52 -11.62
N GLU A 160 -10.19 30.59 -12.95
CA GLU A 160 -10.81 31.73 -13.65
C GLU A 160 -12.33 31.81 -13.38
N GLU A 161 -13.02 30.67 -13.37
CA GLU A 161 -14.44 30.59 -13.03
C GLU A 161 -14.68 31.04 -11.57
N GLU A 162 -13.85 30.60 -10.63
CA GLU A 162 -13.92 31.02 -9.22
C GLU A 162 -13.71 32.53 -9.08
N LYS A 163 -12.70 33.10 -9.76
CA LYS A 163 -12.47 34.56 -9.77
C LYS A 163 -13.67 35.31 -10.35
N ARG A 164 -14.28 34.81 -11.41
CA ARG A 164 -15.46 35.43 -12.03
C ARG A 164 -16.66 35.40 -11.08
N ARG A 165 -16.87 34.31 -10.34
CA ARG A 165 -17.90 34.20 -9.29
C ARG A 165 -17.66 35.20 -8.17
N GLN A 166 -16.44 35.28 -7.63
CA GLN A 166 -16.07 36.25 -6.60
C GLN A 166 -16.29 37.70 -7.07
N GLN A 167 -15.91 38.02 -8.31
CA GLN A 167 -16.11 39.36 -8.87
C GLN A 167 -17.61 39.70 -9.01
N ALA A 168 -18.43 38.75 -9.46
CA ALA A 168 -19.88 38.93 -9.56
C ALA A 168 -20.54 39.12 -8.17
N GLU A 169 -20.04 38.44 -7.14
CA GLU A 169 -20.51 38.62 -5.75
C GLU A 169 -20.17 40.01 -5.21
N LEU A 170 -18.94 40.49 -5.44
CA LEU A 170 -18.52 41.84 -5.06
C LEU A 170 -19.36 42.91 -5.77
N GLU A 171 -19.57 42.76 -7.09
CA GLU A 171 -20.40 43.68 -7.86
C GLU A 171 -21.87 43.68 -7.37
N ALA A 172 -22.43 42.50 -7.10
CA ALA A 172 -23.77 42.38 -6.53
C ALA A 172 -23.86 43.05 -5.15
N PHE A 173 -22.82 42.93 -4.32
CA PHE A 173 -22.74 43.59 -3.01
C PHE A 173 -22.68 45.12 -3.15
N GLU A 174 -21.83 45.66 -4.04
CA GLU A 174 -21.75 47.10 -4.31
C GLU A 174 -23.09 47.66 -4.82
N ASN A 175 -23.76 46.96 -5.72
CA ASN A 175 -25.06 47.38 -6.25
C ASN A 175 -26.13 47.43 -5.16
N ARG A 176 -26.14 46.47 -4.21
CA ARG A 176 -27.02 46.51 -3.03
C ARG A 176 -26.75 47.73 -2.14
N LEU A 177 -25.49 48.12 -1.95
CA LEU A 177 -25.12 49.32 -1.20
C LEU A 177 -25.57 50.62 -1.89
N LYS A 178 -25.38 50.74 -3.22
CA LYS A 178 -25.85 51.88 -4.02
C LYS A 178 -27.38 52.02 -3.96
N GLY A 179 -28.11 50.90 -3.98
CA GLY A 179 -29.57 50.88 -3.80
C GLY A 179 -30.04 51.44 -2.45
N ARG A 180 -29.32 51.15 -1.35
CA ARG A 180 -29.59 51.73 -0.03
C ARG A 180 -29.30 53.24 0.01
N ARG A 181 -28.22 53.71 -0.63
CA ARG A 181 -27.86 55.14 -0.70
C ARG A 181 -28.88 56.00 -1.45
N LYS A 182 -29.50 55.50 -2.53
CA LYS A 182 -30.58 56.25 -3.23
C LYS A 182 -31.86 56.39 -2.39
N LYS A 183 -32.14 55.44 -1.49
CA LYS A 183 -33.31 55.50 -0.59
C LYS A 183 -33.13 56.51 0.55
N ASN A 184 -31.88 56.74 1.00
CA ASN A 184 -31.54 57.81 1.96
C ASN A 184 -31.38 59.20 1.32
N LYS A 185 -31.63 59.36 0.02
CA LYS A 185 -31.69 60.68 -0.64
C LYS A 185 -33.13 61.07 -1.02
N LYS A 186 -34.10 60.61 -0.22
CA LYS A 186 -35.43 61.22 -0.10
C LYS A 186 -35.78 61.14 1.38
N ARG A 187 -35.92 62.30 2.03
CA ARG A 187 -36.17 62.52 3.48
C ARG A 187 -34.84 62.53 4.27
N ASP A 188 -34.29 63.65 4.74
CA ASP A 188 -34.90 64.89 5.20
C ASP A 188 -34.19 66.14 4.61
N GLU A 189 -34.95 67.02 3.94
CA GLU A 189 -34.66 68.45 4.06
C GLU A 189 -35.09 68.82 5.48
N VAL A 190 -34.18 68.67 6.45
CA VAL A 190 -34.33 69.40 7.71
C VAL A 190 -34.11 70.85 7.33
N ALA A 191 -35.21 71.58 7.11
CA ALA A 191 -35.18 73.03 7.11
C ALA A 191 -34.61 73.43 8.47
N VAL A 192 -33.33 73.79 8.50
CA VAL A 192 -32.69 74.37 9.67
C VAL A 192 -33.33 75.74 9.81
N GLU A 193 -34.36 75.84 10.65
CA GLU A 193 -34.91 77.10 11.14
C GLU A 193 -33.73 77.86 11.77
N LEU A 194 -33.17 78.81 11.01
CA LEU A 194 -32.09 79.67 11.46
C LEU A 194 -32.59 80.46 12.67
N THR A 195 -32.00 80.19 13.82
CA THR A 195 -32.30 80.89 15.08
C THR A 195 -32.32 82.41 14.88
N LEU A 196 -33.31 83.09 15.47
CA LEU A 196 -33.53 84.54 15.34
C LEU A 196 -32.27 85.38 15.59
N TRP A 197 -31.36 84.90 16.44
CA TRP A 197 -30.06 85.51 16.72
C TRP A 197 -29.16 85.60 15.48
N GLN A 198 -29.12 84.58 14.62
CA GLN A 198 -28.34 84.64 13.38
C GLN A 198 -28.90 85.66 12.38
N LYS A 199 -30.21 85.89 12.39
CA LYS A 199 -30.88 86.83 11.49
C LYS A 199 -30.65 88.29 11.93
N TYR A 200 -30.67 88.55 13.24
CA TYR A 200 -30.58 89.90 13.78
C TYR A 200 -29.18 90.32 14.26
N LYS A 201 -28.20 89.42 14.34
CA LYS A 201 -26.82 89.75 14.77
C LYS A 201 -26.19 90.87 13.94
N TYR A 202 -26.39 90.87 12.62
CA TYR A 202 -25.85 91.91 11.73
C TYR A 202 -26.53 93.27 11.90
N TYR A 203 -27.73 93.33 12.48
CA TYR A 203 -28.44 94.57 12.80
C TYR A 203 -28.20 95.03 14.24
N LEU A 204 -28.04 94.09 15.18
CA LEU A 204 -27.76 94.39 16.60
C LEU A 204 -26.35 94.94 16.82
N LEU A 205 -25.34 94.43 16.10
CA LEU A 205 -23.96 94.92 16.20
C LEU A 205 -23.80 96.42 15.89
N PRO A 206 -24.30 96.94 14.75
CA PRO A 206 -24.22 98.37 14.45
C PRO A 206 -25.12 99.21 15.36
N ALA A 207 -26.29 98.71 15.77
CA ALA A 207 -27.15 99.42 16.71
C ALA A 207 -26.46 99.64 18.07
N CYS A 208 -25.80 98.61 18.61
CA CYS A 208 -25.03 98.74 19.84
C CYS A 208 -23.84 99.71 19.67
N ALA A 209 -23.15 99.69 18.53
CA ALA A 209 -22.06 100.62 18.25
C ALA A 209 -22.53 102.09 18.24
N VAL A 210 -23.69 102.37 17.62
CA VAL A 210 -24.27 103.73 17.60
C VAL A 210 -24.64 104.19 19.01
N VAL A 211 -25.23 103.31 19.83
CA VAL A 211 -25.56 103.65 21.23
C VAL A 211 -24.31 103.96 22.05
N VAL A 212 -23.23 103.19 21.89
CA VAL A 212 -21.95 103.45 22.57
C VAL A 212 -21.35 104.78 22.14
N VAL A 213 -21.41 105.12 20.85
CA VAL A 213 -20.90 106.41 20.34
C VAL A 213 -21.73 107.58 20.87
N VAL A 214 -23.06 107.47 20.87
CA VAL A 214 -23.94 108.50 21.41
C VAL A 214 -23.74 108.66 22.92
N PHE A 215 -23.57 107.56 23.65
CA PHE A 215 -23.31 107.61 25.10
C PHE A 215 -21.94 108.21 25.43
N ALA A 216 -20.89 107.85 24.67
CA ALA A 216 -19.57 108.45 24.79
C ALA A 216 -19.60 109.95 24.45
N TRP A 217 -20.38 110.34 23.44
CA TRP A 217 -20.60 111.75 23.09
C TRP A 217 -21.32 112.51 24.21
N TYR A 218 -22.37 111.92 24.80
CA TYR A 218 -23.09 112.49 25.95
C TYR A 218 -22.19 112.62 27.18
N ILE A 219 -21.30 111.67 27.45
CA ILE A 219 -20.33 111.78 28.56
C ILE A 219 -19.29 112.86 28.27
N ALA A 220 -18.82 113.00 27.02
CA ALA A 220 -17.83 113.99 26.64
C ALA A 220 -18.38 115.43 26.59
N HIS A 221 -19.70 115.61 26.42
CA HIS A 221 -20.34 116.91 26.27
C HIS A 221 -21.39 117.24 27.35
N GLY A 222 -21.62 116.37 28.33
CA GLY A 222 -22.71 116.47 29.32
C GLY A 222 -22.25 116.57 30.78
N VAL A 223 -20.97 116.83 31.03
CA VAL A 223 -20.43 117.14 32.37
C VAL A 223 -19.58 118.40 32.24
N ASP A 224 -20.28 119.55 32.20
CA ASP A 224 -19.92 120.91 32.64
C ASP A 224 -20.78 121.96 31.90
#